data_AF-A0A0C4EHM3-F1
#
_entry.id   AF-A0A0C4EHM3-F1
#
_cell.length_a   1.000
_cell.length_b   1.000
_cell.length_c   1.000
_cell.angle_alpha   90.00
_cell.angle_beta   90.00
_cell.angle_gamma   90.00
#
_symmetry.space_group_name_H-M   'P 1'
#
loop_
_entity.id
_entity.type
_entity.pdbx_description
1 polymer ?
#
loop_
_entity_poly.entity_id
_entity_poly.type
_entity_poly.pdbx_seq_one_letter_code
_entity_poly.pdbx_strand_id
1 'polypeptide(L)'
;MDTSNSIRLLTLLNVVAAKPNSKPKHHRNWADIAKQATTPTKPTPPPPPPPPPPTTTTTTTTETEHPDAVDLYHYHFAPQTSILSPTALQLAQEEDRWTVASNTTTSDHRRTVCFQLQPPTPANTALRLPKTLQPALDTLNQHEQQLFDSIKHYQDVWHTGIPYDHNRGHLRTAASLWALQHILKTRAEIIKNNDHLAPHPTCTPEAEGEDPAGKRRKPTAPNADREIRDQGFTRPKVLILLPFRAAARDWVHALTALPAPAPAVKGRERFEKEYSLPEGTLDRLDAHDAHLHYPLDHRIIFRGNIDDDFFLPIKFTRKEIRLYSDFYQADLVLGSPVGLRKFIEKEGSVCSISPLLSIQVSNRLVWFGSRDADFLSSIEIAIVDQMDVMQMQNWDHVEVSLSESAAQNKTPEE
;
A
#
# COMPACT_ATOMS: atom_id res chain seq x y z
N MET A 1 -44.65 -8.30 34.04
CA MET A 1 -44.79 -9.63 33.41
C MET A 1 -45.49 -9.42 32.08
N ASP A 2 -44.93 -9.55 30.89
CA ASP A 2 -43.57 -9.81 30.41
C ASP A 2 -43.51 -9.14 29.03
N THR A 3 -42.49 -8.32 28.78
CA THR A 3 -42.18 -7.80 27.43
C THR A 3 -40.91 -8.50 26.96
N SER A 4 -41.06 -9.54 26.14
CA SER A 4 -39.94 -10.25 25.55
C SER A 4 -39.36 -9.47 24.37
N ASN A 5 -38.21 -8.82 24.60
CA ASN A 5 -37.39 -8.25 23.54
C ASN A 5 -36.68 -9.38 22.78
N SER A 6 -37.13 -9.67 21.56
CA SER A 6 -36.40 -10.52 20.61
C SER A 6 -35.47 -9.65 19.77
N ILE A 7 -34.17 -9.75 20.04
CA ILE A 7 -33.10 -9.14 19.24
C ILE A 7 -32.96 -9.95 17.95
N ARG A 8 -33.27 -9.35 16.80
CA ARG A 8 -33.04 -9.95 15.48
C ARG A 8 -31.66 -9.52 14.97
N LEU A 9 -30.74 -10.49 14.91
CA LEU A 9 -29.43 -10.36 14.28
C LEU A 9 -29.61 -9.99 12.79
N LEU A 10 -29.07 -8.85 12.38
CA LEU A 10 -29.15 -8.34 11.01
C LEU A 10 -27.88 -8.71 10.25
N THR A 11 -27.78 -9.97 9.84
CA THR A 11 -26.80 -10.43 8.84
C THR A 11 -27.38 -10.23 7.44
N LEU A 12 -27.02 -9.12 6.79
CA LEU A 12 -27.24 -8.89 5.37
C LEU A 12 -25.90 -9.01 4.64
N LEU A 13 -25.50 -10.26 4.35
CA LEU A 13 -24.57 -10.54 3.27
C LEU A 13 -25.37 -10.49 1.96
N ASN A 14 -25.02 -9.55 1.10
CA ASN A 14 -25.62 -9.36 -0.21
C ASN A 14 -25.18 -10.50 -1.17
N VAL A 15 -25.77 -11.69 -0.98
CA VAL A 15 -25.56 -12.87 -1.84
C VAL A 15 -26.53 -12.81 -3.01
N VAL A 16 -26.39 -11.81 -3.90
CA VAL A 16 -27.17 -11.74 -5.15
C VAL A 16 -26.32 -11.85 -6.42
N ALA A 17 -24.99 -11.79 -6.33
CA ALA A 17 -24.12 -11.88 -7.52
C ALA A 17 -23.70 -13.31 -7.96
N ALA A 18 -24.24 -14.38 -7.36
CA ALA A 18 -23.75 -15.75 -7.63
C ALA A 18 -24.85 -16.78 -8.01
N LYS A 19 -25.83 -16.41 -8.83
CA LYS A 19 -26.70 -17.40 -9.50
C LYS A 19 -26.28 -17.58 -10.97
N PRO A 20 -25.54 -18.66 -11.32
CA PRO A 20 -25.44 -19.05 -12.72
C PRO A 20 -26.79 -19.60 -13.17
N ASN A 21 -27.22 -19.15 -14.35
CA ASN A 21 -28.48 -19.48 -14.99
C ASN A 21 -28.74 -21.00 -15.01
N SER A 22 -29.85 -21.44 -14.43
CA SER A 22 -30.22 -22.85 -14.28
C SER A 22 -30.64 -23.47 -15.62
N LYS A 23 -29.79 -24.35 -16.18
CA LYS A 23 -30.23 -25.39 -17.14
C LYS A 23 -30.56 -26.68 -16.38
N PRO A 24 -31.51 -27.52 -16.85
CA PRO A 24 -32.03 -28.64 -16.07
C PRO A 24 -30.93 -29.66 -15.79
N LYS A 25 -30.83 -30.08 -14.52
CA LYS A 25 -29.81 -31.00 -14.01
C LYS A 25 -29.98 -32.40 -14.59
N HIS A 26 -28.99 -32.87 -15.35
CA HIS A 26 -28.79 -34.31 -15.53
C HIS A 26 -28.43 -34.89 -14.15
N HIS A 27 -29.23 -35.85 -13.66
CA HIS A 27 -28.98 -36.51 -12.38
C HIS A 27 -27.69 -37.36 -12.51
N ARG A 28 -26.54 -36.80 -12.15
CA ARG A 28 -25.31 -37.59 -11.96
C ARG A 28 -25.55 -38.55 -10.80
N ASN A 29 -25.09 -39.80 -10.92
CA ASN A 29 -25.22 -40.77 -9.85
C ASN A 29 -23.89 -40.85 -9.09
N TRP A 30 -23.77 -40.10 -8.00
CA TRP A 30 -22.55 -40.02 -7.20
C TRP A 30 -22.14 -41.37 -6.60
N ALA A 31 -23.09 -42.30 -6.44
CA ALA A 31 -22.83 -43.64 -5.92
C ALA A 31 -22.01 -44.50 -6.88
N ASP A 32 -22.17 -44.35 -8.20
CA ASP A 32 -21.43 -45.15 -9.19
C ASP A 32 -20.01 -44.63 -9.38
N ILE A 33 -19.81 -43.31 -9.24
CA ILE A 33 -18.49 -42.66 -9.28
C ILE A 33 -17.66 -43.06 -8.06
N ALA A 34 -18.26 -43.12 -6.87
CA ALA A 34 -17.58 -43.57 -5.66
C ALA A 34 -17.18 -45.06 -5.70
N LYS A 35 -17.99 -45.91 -6.36
CA LYS A 35 -17.67 -47.33 -6.58
C LYS A 35 -16.51 -47.53 -7.56
N GLN A 36 -16.36 -46.67 -8.58
CA GLN A 36 -15.23 -46.73 -9.51
C GLN A 36 -13.91 -46.26 -8.87
N ALA A 37 -13.97 -45.35 -7.89
CA ALA A 37 -12.79 -44.86 -7.16
C ALA A 37 -12.20 -45.86 -6.15
N THR A 38 -12.96 -46.91 -5.78
CA THR A 38 -12.57 -47.89 -4.74
C THR A 38 -12.06 -49.21 -5.31
N THR A 39 -12.12 -49.43 -6.62
CA THR A 39 -11.48 -50.58 -7.28
C THR A 39 -10.01 -50.30 -7.62
N PRO A 40 -9.04 -51.12 -7.16
CA PRO A 40 -7.63 -50.92 -7.49
C PRO A 40 -7.38 -51.20 -8.98
N THR A 41 -6.98 -50.17 -9.72
CA THR A 41 -6.58 -50.25 -11.12
C THR A 41 -5.21 -50.91 -11.27
N LYS A 42 -5.13 -51.93 -12.15
CA LYS A 42 -3.89 -52.63 -12.53
C LYS A 42 -2.86 -51.64 -13.13
N PRO A 43 -1.56 -51.74 -12.81
CA PRO A 43 -0.56 -50.78 -13.30
C PRO A 43 -0.33 -50.91 -14.82
N THR A 44 -0.49 -49.78 -15.52
CA THR A 44 -0.16 -49.59 -16.93
C THR A 44 1.33 -49.24 -17.07
N PRO A 45 2.07 -49.79 -18.07
CA PRO A 45 3.49 -49.46 -18.25
C PRO A 45 3.70 -47.99 -18.67
N PRO A 46 4.85 -47.39 -18.33
CA PRO A 46 5.11 -45.98 -18.60
C PRO A 46 5.31 -45.70 -20.10
N PRO A 47 4.85 -44.55 -20.61
CA PRO A 47 5.07 -44.15 -21.99
C PRO A 47 6.55 -43.75 -22.24
N PRO A 48 7.05 -43.87 -23.48
CA PRO A 48 8.42 -43.54 -23.83
C PRO A 48 8.71 -42.03 -23.72
N PRO A 49 9.98 -41.64 -23.47
CA PRO A 49 10.35 -40.25 -23.27
C PRO A 49 10.24 -39.42 -24.56
N PRO A 50 9.86 -38.13 -24.47
CA PRO A 50 9.80 -37.23 -25.62
C PRO A 50 11.21 -36.87 -26.14
N PRO A 51 11.33 -36.53 -27.44
CA PRO A 51 12.61 -36.13 -28.04
C PRO A 51 13.10 -34.78 -27.48
N PRO A 52 14.43 -34.55 -27.45
CA PRO A 52 15.00 -33.33 -26.91
C PRO A 52 14.62 -32.09 -27.75
N PRO A 53 14.36 -30.94 -27.11
CA PRO A 53 14.13 -29.69 -27.82
C PRO A 53 15.41 -29.21 -28.53
N PRO A 54 15.30 -28.51 -29.67
CA PRO A 54 16.46 -27.99 -30.38
C PRO A 54 17.19 -26.96 -29.52
N THR A 55 18.52 -27.03 -29.56
CA THR A 55 19.45 -26.11 -28.93
C THR A 55 19.25 -24.70 -29.49
N THR A 56 18.60 -23.84 -28.72
CA THR A 56 18.61 -22.39 -28.96
C THR A 56 19.49 -21.75 -27.91
N THR A 57 20.59 -21.18 -28.40
CA THR A 57 21.60 -20.36 -27.77
C THR A 57 21.06 -19.49 -26.64
N THR A 58 21.78 -19.51 -25.52
CA THR A 58 21.77 -18.53 -24.44
C THR A 58 21.77 -17.11 -25.00
N THR A 59 20.61 -16.45 -25.02
CA THR A 59 20.54 -14.99 -25.06
C THR A 59 20.38 -14.52 -23.63
N THR A 60 21.49 -14.05 -23.08
CA THR A 60 21.55 -13.02 -22.06
C THR A 60 20.40 -12.03 -22.29
N THR A 61 19.47 -11.91 -21.34
CA THR A 61 18.49 -10.82 -21.32
C THR A 61 19.25 -9.54 -21.02
N THR A 62 19.86 -8.97 -22.06
CA THR A 62 20.20 -7.55 -22.12
C THR A 62 18.89 -6.78 -22.06
N GLU A 63 18.81 -5.90 -21.06
CA GLU A 63 17.93 -4.75 -20.97
C GLU A 63 17.42 -4.28 -22.35
N THR A 64 16.17 -4.58 -22.67
CA THR A 64 15.40 -3.75 -23.59
C THR A 64 14.82 -2.59 -22.79
N GLU A 65 15.68 -1.65 -22.39
CA GLU A 65 15.24 -0.31 -22.08
C GLU A 65 14.63 0.25 -23.38
N HIS A 66 13.32 0.43 -23.43
CA HIS A 66 12.73 1.37 -24.38
C HIS A 66 13.08 2.78 -23.86
N PRO A 67 14.01 3.51 -24.48
CA PRO A 67 14.45 4.82 -23.97
C PRO A 67 13.29 5.83 -23.89
N ASP A 68 12.25 5.62 -24.71
CA ASP A 68 11.05 6.46 -24.81
C ASP A 68 9.91 6.04 -23.87
N ALA A 69 10.10 5.01 -23.02
CA ALA A 69 9.07 4.58 -22.08
C ALA A 69 8.95 5.55 -20.90
N VAL A 70 7.73 6.00 -20.63
CA VAL A 70 7.41 6.88 -19.51
C VAL A 70 7.52 6.09 -18.21
N ASP A 71 8.24 6.62 -17.24
CA ASP A 71 8.33 6.02 -15.91
C ASP A 71 6.94 6.01 -15.25
N LEU A 72 6.52 4.86 -14.71
CA LEU A 72 5.24 4.72 -14.00
C LEU A 72 5.09 5.76 -12.88
N TYR A 73 6.17 6.10 -12.17
CA TYR A 73 6.11 7.16 -11.16
C TYR A 73 5.69 8.52 -11.77
N HIS A 74 6.28 8.90 -12.90
CA HIS A 74 5.93 10.16 -13.56
C HIS A 74 4.55 10.11 -14.21
N TYR A 75 4.10 8.94 -14.67
CA TYR A 75 2.74 8.79 -15.18
C TYR A 75 1.67 9.09 -14.12
N HIS A 76 1.91 8.70 -12.85
CA HIS A 76 0.97 8.90 -11.75
C HIS A 76 1.14 10.22 -10.98
N PHE A 77 2.38 10.69 -10.79
CA PHE A 77 2.68 11.80 -9.86
C PHE A 77 3.35 13.01 -10.52
N ALA A 78 3.43 13.09 -11.86
CA ALA A 78 3.92 14.29 -12.51
C ALA A 78 2.95 15.48 -12.35
N PRO A 79 3.43 16.74 -12.46
CA PRO A 79 2.57 17.92 -12.38
C PRO A 79 1.42 17.95 -13.40
N GLN A 80 1.61 17.31 -14.57
CA GLN A 80 0.62 17.19 -15.63
C GLN A 80 0.41 15.70 -15.92
N THR A 81 -0.48 15.05 -15.17
CA THR A 81 -0.85 13.65 -15.42
C THR A 81 -2.13 13.56 -16.25
N SER A 82 -2.20 12.56 -17.13
CA SER A 82 -3.44 12.24 -17.85
C SER A 82 -4.48 11.54 -16.97
N ILE A 83 -4.06 11.08 -15.79
CA ILE A 83 -4.91 10.42 -14.80
C ILE A 83 -5.82 11.42 -14.08
N LEU A 84 -5.31 12.60 -13.72
CA LEU A 84 -6.08 13.64 -13.00
C LEU A 84 -6.88 14.53 -13.96
N SER A 85 -7.66 13.93 -14.85
CA SER A 85 -8.59 14.69 -15.70
C SER A 85 -9.84 15.10 -14.90
N PRO A 86 -10.52 16.22 -15.23
CA PRO A 86 -11.76 16.61 -14.56
C PRO A 86 -12.81 15.50 -14.58
N THR A 87 -12.86 14.74 -15.67
CA THR A 87 -13.71 13.55 -15.79
C THR A 87 -13.28 12.42 -14.84
N ALA A 88 -11.98 12.20 -14.65
CA ALA A 88 -11.46 11.25 -13.65
C ALA A 88 -11.90 11.61 -12.24
N LEU A 89 -11.76 12.89 -11.89
CA LEU A 89 -12.09 13.41 -10.58
C LEU A 89 -13.59 13.30 -10.31
N GLN A 90 -14.42 13.63 -11.30
CA GLN A 90 -15.86 13.45 -11.21
C GLN A 90 -16.23 11.96 -11.03
N LEU A 91 -15.60 11.07 -11.81
CA LEU A 91 -15.80 9.63 -11.67
C LEU A 91 -15.32 9.11 -10.30
N ALA A 92 -14.27 9.68 -9.73
CA ALA A 92 -13.76 9.30 -8.41
C ALA A 92 -14.70 9.72 -7.27
N GLN A 93 -15.47 10.78 -7.46
CA GLN A 93 -16.43 11.31 -6.48
C GLN A 93 -17.79 10.59 -6.51
N GLU A 94 -18.10 9.91 -7.60
CA GLU A 94 -19.31 9.09 -7.74
C GLU A 94 -19.14 7.73 -7.04
N GLU A 95 -20.15 7.31 -6.27
CA GLU A 95 -20.15 5.98 -5.63
C GLU A 95 -20.16 4.85 -6.70
N ASP A 96 -19.52 3.72 -6.38
CA ASP A 96 -19.49 2.49 -7.19
C ASP A 96 -18.89 2.60 -8.62
N ARG A 97 -18.06 3.61 -8.89
CA ARG A 97 -17.41 3.77 -10.21
C ARG A 97 -16.16 2.94 -10.44
N TRP A 98 -15.61 2.34 -9.39
CA TRP A 98 -14.44 1.47 -9.51
C TRP A 98 -14.79 0.17 -10.24
N THR A 99 -14.08 -0.11 -11.32
CA THR A 99 -14.28 -1.33 -12.10
C THR A 99 -13.20 -2.35 -11.79
N VAL A 100 -13.55 -3.63 -11.81
CA VAL A 100 -12.56 -4.71 -11.66
C VAL A 100 -11.76 -4.83 -12.96
N ALA A 101 -10.47 -4.50 -12.91
CA ALA A 101 -9.56 -4.60 -14.03
C ALA A 101 -9.02 -6.03 -14.22
N SER A 102 -8.66 -6.68 -13.12
CA SER A 102 -8.21 -8.06 -13.13
C SER A 102 -8.65 -8.78 -11.86
N ASN A 103 -8.86 -10.10 -11.98
CA ASN A 103 -9.19 -10.96 -10.88
C ASN A 103 -8.46 -12.30 -11.08
N THR A 104 -7.30 -12.41 -10.45
CA THR A 104 -6.47 -13.61 -10.53
C THR A 104 -6.70 -14.45 -9.28
N THR A 105 -7.00 -15.72 -9.49
CA THR A 105 -7.14 -16.71 -8.41
C THR A 105 -5.93 -17.65 -8.45
N THR A 106 -5.25 -17.77 -7.32
CA THR A 106 -4.16 -18.74 -7.13
C THR A 106 -4.71 -20.16 -6.93
N SER A 107 -3.85 -21.18 -7.03
CA SER A 107 -4.21 -22.57 -6.75
C SER A 107 -4.88 -22.76 -5.39
N ASP A 108 -4.49 -21.92 -4.42
CA ASP A 108 -4.92 -22.00 -3.03
C ASP A 108 -6.18 -21.17 -2.77
N HIS A 109 -6.94 -20.85 -3.82
CA HIS A 109 -8.16 -20.04 -3.79
C HIS A 109 -7.99 -18.59 -3.29
N ARG A 110 -6.77 -18.10 -3.11
CA ARG A 110 -6.51 -16.69 -2.79
C ARG A 110 -6.71 -15.85 -4.03
N ARG A 111 -7.40 -14.72 -3.89
CA ARG A 111 -7.69 -13.81 -5.01
C ARG A 111 -6.92 -12.53 -4.84
N THR A 112 -6.36 -12.06 -5.95
CA THR A 112 -5.87 -10.70 -6.10
C THR A 112 -6.78 -10.01 -7.09
N VAL A 113 -7.53 -9.04 -6.59
CA VAL A 113 -8.47 -8.23 -7.37
C VAL A 113 -7.84 -6.85 -7.54
N CYS A 114 -7.68 -6.43 -8.78
CA CYS A 114 -7.18 -5.09 -9.09
C CYS A 114 -8.33 -4.24 -9.58
N PHE A 115 -8.45 -3.03 -9.04
CA PHE A 115 -9.47 -2.07 -9.40
C PHE A 115 -8.87 -0.95 -10.23
N GLN A 116 -9.64 -0.46 -11.19
CA GLN A 116 -9.29 0.69 -12.01
C GLN A 116 -10.50 1.61 -12.16
N LEU A 117 -10.24 2.90 -12.06
CA LEU A 117 -11.23 3.96 -12.28
C LEU A 117 -11.24 4.44 -13.75
N GLN A 118 -10.13 4.28 -14.46
CA GLN A 118 -9.88 4.80 -15.80
C GLN A 118 -9.26 3.72 -16.72
N PRO A 119 -9.22 3.95 -18.06
CA PRO A 119 -8.65 2.98 -19.00
C PRO A 119 -7.24 2.52 -18.61
N PRO A 120 -6.84 1.30 -19.02
CA PRO A 120 -5.60 0.68 -18.58
C PRO A 120 -4.39 1.53 -18.94
N THR A 121 -3.38 1.49 -18.06
CA THR A 121 -2.11 2.19 -18.22
C THR A 121 -1.54 1.96 -19.63
N PRO A 122 -1.12 3.00 -20.35
CA PRO A 122 -0.62 2.85 -21.71
C PRO A 122 0.60 1.93 -21.74
N ALA A 123 0.69 1.10 -22.78
CA ALA A 123 1.73 0.09 -22.95
C ALA A 123 3.17 0.65 -22.96
N ASN A 124 3.33 1.96 -23.17
CA ASN A 124 4.63 2.64 -23.14
C ASN A 124 5.06 3.09 -21.73
N THR A 125 4.58 2.43 -20.68
CA THR A 125 4.95 2.71 -19.30
C THR A 125 5.80 1.59 -18.72
N ALA A 126 6.86 1.94 -17.98
CA ALA A 126 7.76 0.98 -17.36
C ALA A 126 8.10 1.38 -15.93
N LEU A 127 8.21 0.40 -15.04
CA LEU A 127 8.69 0.64 -13.68
C LEU A 127 10.20 0.85 -13.71
N ARG A 128 10.67 2.03 -13.29
CA ARG A 128 12.10 2.27 -13.08
C ARG A 128 12.46 2.10 -11.61
N LEU A 129 12.98 0.92 -11.26
CA LEU A 129 13.46 0.61 -9.93
C LEU A 129 14.84 1.23 -9.66
N PRO A 130 15.08 1.82 -8.48
CA PRO A 130 16.42 2.19 -8.06
C PRO A 130 17.35 0.97 -8.02
N LYS A 131 18.57 1.11 -8.54
CA LYS A 131 19.59 0.04 -8.57
C LYS A 131 19.87 -0.58 -7.19
N THR A 132 19.64 0.18 -6.12
CA THR A 132 19.80 -0.28 -4.73
C THR A 132 18.79 -1.35 -4.32
N LEU A 133 17.63 -1.42 -4.97
CA LEU A 133 16.54 -2.34 -4.66
C LEU A 133 16.47 -3.53 -5.63
N GLN A 134 17.26 -3.53 -6.71
CA GLN A 134 17.30 -4.62 -7.67
C GLN A 134 17.64 -5.98 -7.02
N PRO A 135 18.64 -6.08 -6.10
CA PRO A 135 18.93 -7.35 -5.44
C PRO A 135 17.75 -7.89 -4.62
N ALA A 136 16.95 -7.00 -4.04
CA ALA A 136 15.74 -7.37 -3.29
C ALA A 136 14.65 -7.89 -4.20
N LEU A 137 14.47 -7.30 -5.39
CA LEU A 137 13.54 -7.79 -6.39
C LEU A 137 13.95 -9.20 -6.90
N ASP A 138 15.23 -9.40 -7.17
CA ASP A 138 15.75 -10.66 -7.72
C ASP A 138 15.66 -11.82 -6.70
N THR A 139 15.62 -11.50 -5.40
CA THR A 139 15.50 -12.47 -4.31
C THR A 139 14.04 -12.85 -4.01
N LEU A 140 13.06 -12.16 -4.60
CA LEU A 140 11.65 -12.42 -4.31
C LEU A 140 11.24 -13.82 -4.74
N ASN A 141 10.47 -14.50 -3.89
CA ASN A 141 9.85 -15.77 -4.23
C ASN A 141 8.65 -15.59 -5.20
N GLN A 142 8.11 -16.69 -5.70
CA GLN A 142 7.00 -16.65 -6.67
C GLN A 142 5.74 -15.91 -6.14
N HIS A 143 5.38 -16.07 -4.87
CA HIS A 143 4.22 -15.41 -4.28
C HIS A 143 4.45 -13.91 -4.08
N GLU A 144 5.66 -13.53 -3.70
CA GLU A 144 6.10 -12.15 -3.57
C GLU A 144 6.09 -11.44 -4.91
N GLN A 145 6.62 -12.10 -5.95
CA GLN A 145 6.61 -11.58 -7.33
C GLN A 145 5.18 -11.38 -7.84
N GLN A 146 4.27 -12.34 -7.60
CA GLN A 146 2.87 -12.22 -8.00
C GLN A 146 2.18 -10.99 -7.37
N LEU A 147 2.39 -10.78 -6.06
CA LEU A 147 1.86 -9.59 -5.39
C LEU A 147 2.54 -8.33 -5.92
N PHE A 148 3.87 -8.33 -6.03
CA PHE A 148 4.66 -7.21 -6.53
C PHE A 148 4.21 -6.77 -7.94
N ASP A 149 3.97 -7.72 -8.84
CA ASP A 149 3.47 -7.48 -10.19
C ASP A 149 2.07 -6.85 -10.22
N SER A 150 1.27 -7.09 -9.19
CA SER A 150 -0.07 -6.52 -9.05
C SER A 150 -0.01 -5.09 -8.52
N ILE A 151 0.84 -4.82 -7.52
CA ILE A 151 0.94 -3.51 -6.85
C ILE A 151 1.82 -2.50 -7.61
N LYS A 152 2.76 -2.96 -8.45
CA LYS A 152 3.73 -2.09 -9.14
C LYS A 152 3.14 -1.07 -10.12
N HIS A 153 1.86 -1.22 -10.47
CA HIS A 153 1.16 -0.38 -11.43
C HIS A 153 0.44 0.82 -10.79
N TYR A 154 0.67 1.11 -9.50
CA TYR A 154 -0.02 2.20 -8.77
C TYR A 154 -1.55 2.14 -8.92
N GLN A 155 -2.09 0.93 -8.96
CA GLN A 155 -3.52 0.66 -9.01
C GLN A 155 -3.99 0.14 -7.65
N ASP A 156 -5.30 0.23 -7.42
CA ASP A 156 -5.91 -0.27 -6.20
C ASP A 156 -5.95 -1.80 -6.22
N VAL A 157 -5.37 -2.43 -5.20
CA VAL A 157 -5.26 -3.89 -5.11
C VAL A 157 -5.88 -4.38 -3.83
N TRP A 158 -6.83 -5.30 -3.96
CA TRP A 158 -7.39 -6.07 -2.85
C TRP A 158 -6.94 -7.53 -2.93
N HIS A 159 -6.20 -7.96 -1.92
CA HIS A 159 -5.76 -9.34 -1.78
C HIS A 159 -6.57 -10.04 -0.68
N THR A 160 -7.35 -11.06 -1.05
CA THR A 160 -8.36 -11.66 -0.15
C THR A 160 -7.82 -12.76 0.75
N GLY A 161 -6.58 -13.20 0.55
CA GLY A 161 -6.06 -14.42 1.17
C GLY A 161 -4.75 -14.19 1.86
N ILE A 162 -4.76 -13.52 3.02
CA ILE A 162 -3.57 -13.47 3.87
C ILE A 162 -3.34 -14.90 4.41
N PRO A 163 -2.19 -15.54 4.11
CA PRO A 163 -1.89 -16.84 4.66
C PRO A 163 -1.86 -16.81 6.20
N TYR A 164 -2.51 -17.78 6.83
CA TYR A 164 -2.25 -18.19 8.21
C TYR A 164 -1.07 -19.19 8.29
N ASP A 165 -0.15 -19.12 7.34
CA ASP A 165 1.03 -19.98 7.26
C ASP A 165 2.32 -19.12 7.34
N HIS A 166 3.47 -19.77 7.17
CA HIS A 166 4.78 -19.12 7.18
C HIS A 166 4.95 -18.08 6.05
N ASN A 167 4.11 -18.12 5.02
CA ASN A 167 4.16 -17.22 3.86
C ASN A 167 3.54 -15.85 4.15
N ARG A 168 2.99 -15.60 5.34
CA ARG A 168 2.45 -14.28 5.70
C ARG A 168 3.50 -13.16 5.59
N GLY A 169 4.76 -13.48 5.93
CA GLY A 169 5.88 -12.55 5.83
C GLY A 169 6.21 -12.16 4.38
N HIS A 170 5.88 -13.02 3.42
CA HIS A 170 6.18 -12.80 2.00
C HIS A 170 5.40 -11.61 1.44
N LEU A 171 4.10 -11.52 1.72
CA LEU A 171 3.28 -10.39 1.27
C LEU A 171 3.80 -9.05 1.81
N ARG A 172 4.21 -9.04 3.09
CA ARG A 172 4.81 -7.85 3.73
C ARG A 172 6.13 -7.48 3.10
N THR A 173 6.94 -8.46 2.70
CA THR A 173 8.24 -8.22 2.05
C THR A 173 8.05 -7.56 0.69
N ALA A 174 7.16 -8.08 -0.16
CA ALA A 174 6.85 -7.50 -1.46
C ALA A 174 6.26 -6.08 -1.34
N ALA A 175 5.31 -5.89 -0.41
CA ALA A 175 4.70 -4.58 -0.16
C ALA A 175 5.69 -3.57 0.46
N SER A 176 6.60 -4.03 1.32
CA SER A 176 7.68 -3.21 1.90
C SER A 176 8.66 -2.76 0.83
N LEU A 177 9.04 -3.65 -0.10
CA LEU A 177 9.88 -3.31 -1.25
C LEU A 177 9.22 -2.21 -2.11
N TRP A 178 7.93 -2.35 -2.38
CA TRP A 178 7.15 -1.37 -3.14
C TRP A 178 7.08 -0.01 -2.43
N ALA A 179 6.72 0.00 -1.15
CA ALA A 179 6.68 1.23 -0.34
C ALA A 179 8.05 1.93 -0.32
N LEU A 180 9.13 1.17 -0.14
CA LEU A 180 10.50 1.72 -0.11
C LEU A 180 10.93 2.24 -1.48
N GLN A 181 10.57 1.56 -2.57
CA GLN A 181 10.81 2.03 -3.94
C GLN A 181 10.20 3.41 -4.15
N HIS A 182 8.93 3.57 -3.78
CA HIS A 182 8.20 4.81 -3.97
C HIS A 182 8.83 5.95 -3.14
N ILE A 183 9.13 5.72 -1.85
CA ILE A 183 9.78 6.71 -0.98
C ILE A 183 11.13 7.16 -1.54
N LEU A 184 11.98 6.21 -1.97
CA LEU A 184 13.30 6.53 -2.51
C LEU A 184 13.20 7.28 -3.84
N LYS A 185 12.21 6.94 -4.66
CA LYS A 185 11.95 7.60 -5.95
C LYS A 185 11.49 9.04 -5.76
N THR A 186 10.49 9.28 -4.92
CA THR A 186 9.99 10.63 -4.60
C THR A 186 11.11 11.49 -4.03
N ARG A 187 11.92 10.94 -3.12
CA ARG A 187 13.07 11.67 -2.57
C ARG A 187 14.12 12.00 -3.62
N ALA A 188 14.45 11.06 -4.50
CA ALA A 188 15.45 11.29 -5.54
C ALA A 188 15.01 12.43 -6.47
N GLU A 189 13.73 12.49 -6.80
CA GLU A 189 13.21 13.52 -7.70
C GLU A 189 13.08 14.89 -7.02
N ILE A 190 12.68 14.94 -5.75
CA ILE A 190 12.73 16.17 -4.95
C ILE A 190 14.15 16.74 -4.88
N ILE A 191 15.16 15.89 -4.65
CA ILE A 191 16.56 16.35 -4.58
C ILE A 191 16.98 16.91 -5.94
N LYS A 192 16.70 16.19 -7.03
CA LYS A 192 17.06 16.62 -8.40
C LYS A 192 16.37 17.92 -8.80
N ASN A 193 15.11 18.10 -8.43
CA ASN A 193 14.36 19.31 -8.72
C ASN A 193 14.84 20.48 -7.85
N ASN A 194 15.18 20.25 -6.58
CA ASN A 194 15.81 21.26 -5.73
C ASN A 194 17.19 21.68 -6.26
N ASP A 195 17.99 20.73 -6.74
CA ASP A 195 19.29 21.01 -7.37
C ASP A 195 19.12 21.82 -8.68
N HIS A 196 18.02 21.62 -9.42
CA HIS A 196 17.67 22.40 -10.61
C HIS A 196 17.17 23.81 -10.28
N LEU A 197 16.44 23.97 -9.18
CA LEU A 197 15.99 25.27 -8.65
C LEU A 197 17.12 26.05 -7.97
N ALA A 198 18.21 25.39 -7.58
CA ALA A 198 19.34 26.05 -6.93
C ALA A 198 19.97 27.08 -7.89
N PRO A 199 20.23 28.31 -7.43
CA PRO A 199 20.81 29.34 -8.27
C PRO A 199 22.21 28.92 -8.74
N HIS A 200 22.37 28.66 -10.03
CA HIS A 200 23.67 28.35 -10.61
C HIS A 200 24.61 29.58 -10.54
N PRO A 201 25.84 29.45 -10.03
CA PRO A 201 26.80 30.55 -9.92
C PRO A 201 27.31 31.09 -11.28
N THR A 202 26.96 30.45 -12.40
CA THR A 202 27.22 30.95 -13.76
C THR A 202 26.19 31.97 -14.24
N CYS A 203 25.13 32.24 -13.47
CA CYS A 203 24.30 33.42 -13.65
C CYS A 203 24.91 34.57 -12.86
N THR A 204 26.00 35.14 -13.36
CA THR A 204 26.41 36.49 -13.00
C THR A 204 25.25 37.46 -13.27
N PRO A 205 25.02 38.49 -12.44
CA PRO A 205 24.14 39.60 -12.76
C PRO A 205 24.82 40.53 -13.78
N GLU A 206 25.21 39.98 -14.93
CA GLU A 206 25.87 40.68 -16.04
C GLU A 206 25.26 40.09 -17.33
N ALA A 207 24.41 40.78 -18.09
CA ALA A 207 24.48 42.16 -18.49
C ALA A 207 23.12 42.87 -18.43
N GLU A 208 23.03 43.92 -17.62
CA GLU A 208 22.29 45.12 -18.00
C GLU A 208 23.04 45.79 -19.17
N GLY A 209 23.00 45.16 -20.35
CA GLY A 209 23.41 45.78 -21.59
C GLY A 209 22.23 46.54 -22.15
N GLU A 210 22.27 47.87 -22.08
CA GLU A 210 21.34 48.73 -22.80
C GLU A 210 21.47 48.48 -24.32
N ASP A 211 20.44 47.88 -24.93
CA ASP A 211 20.24 48.03 -26.37
C ASP A 211 19.87 49.51 -26.67
N PRO A 212 20.35 50.13 -27.77
CA PRO A 212 20.18 51.57 -28.05
C PRO A 212 18.74 52.00 -28.40
N ALA A 213 17.73 51.22 -28.02
CA ALA A 213 16.32 51.44 -28.32
C ALA A 213 15.37 51.40 -27.09
N GLY A 214 15.91 51.43 -25.85
CA GLY A 214 15.11 51.72 -24.64
C GLY A 214 14.05 50.66 -24.26
N LYS A 215 14.11 49.44 -24.81
CA LYS A 215 13.23 48.34 -24.42
C LYS A 215 13.94 47.46 -23.37
N ARG A 216 13.42 47.48 -22.13
CA ARG A 216 13.78 46.53 -21.08
C ARG A 216 13.64 45.09 -21.61
N ARG A 217 14.75 44.38 -21.80
CA ARG A 217 14.74 42.93 -21.96
C ARG A 217 14.38 42.31 -20.62
N LYS A 218 13.22 41.68 -20.55
CA LYS A 218 12.87 40.81 -19.42
C LYS A 218 13.90 39.68 -19.41
N PRO A 219 14.58 39.38 -18.28
CA PRO A 219 15.53 38.27 -18.24
C PRO A 219 14.76 36.98 -18.48
N THR A 220 14.84 36.42 -19.67
CA THR A 220 14.41 35.05 -19.94
C THR A 220 15.48 34.14 -19.35
N ALA A 221 15.32 33.82 -18.06
CA ALA A 221 16.04 32.70 -17.46
C ALA A 221 15.72 31.44 -18.29
N PRO A 222 16.72 30.70 -18.79
CA PRO A 222 16.50 29.53 -19.65
C PRO A 222 15.87 28.32 -18.91
N ASN A 223 15.44 28.50 -17.66
CA ASN A 223 14.99 27.43 -16.74
C ASN A 223 13.61 27.68 -16.11
N ALA A 224 12.87 28.72 -16.53
CA ALA A 224 11.57 29.08 -15.91
C ALA A 224 10.37 28.24 -16.41
N ASP A 225 10.56 27.35 -17.39
CA ASP A 225 9.45 26.67 -18.08
C ASP A 225 9.01 25.35 -17.41
N ARG A 226 9.76 24.81 -16.43
CA ARG A 226 9.37 23.58 -15.74
C ARG A 226 8.63 23.90 -14.45
N GLU A 227 7.31 23.73 -14.47
CA GLU A 227 6.49 23.80 -13.28
C GLU A 227 6.79 22.61 -12.35
N ILE A 228 7.56 22.85 -11.28
CA ILE A 228 7.95 21.85 -10.30
C ILE A 228 6.93 21.86 -9.15
N ARG A 229 6.09 20.82 -9.10
CA ARG A 229 5.04 20.62 -8.08
C ARG A 229 5.17 19.23 -7.45
N ASP A 230 6.36 18.90 -6.96
CA ASP A 230 6.72 17.59 -6.41
C ASP A 230 6.71 17.53 -4.87
N GLN A 231 6.58 18.68 -4.20
CA GLN A 231 6.48 18.78 -2.75
C GLN A 231 5.04 19.08 -2.33
N GLY A 232 4.47 18.18 -1.51
CA GLY A 232 3.19 18.40 -0.84
C GLY A 232 3.36 19.22 0.43
N PHE A 233 2.25 19.55 1.10
CA PHE A 233 2.26 20.28 2.38
C PHE A 233 3.02 19.53 3.47
N THR A 234 3.04 18.20 3.41
CA THR A 234 3.74 17.36 4.38
C THR A 234 4.63 16.33 3.70
N ARG A 235 5.63 15.86 4.45
CA ARG A 235 6.66 14.94 3.96
C ARG A 235 6.20 13.48 3.85
N PRO A 236 5.33 12.94 4.73
CA PRO A 236 4.93 11.53 4.65
C PRO A 236 4.21 11.21 3.35
N LYS A 237 4.69 10.17 2.65
CA LYS A 237 4.13 9.71 1.37
C LYS A 237 3.44 8.36 1.47
N VAL A 238 3.83 7.55 2.45
CA VAL A 238 3.28 6.21 2.63
C VAL A 238 2.68 6.06 4.03
N LEU A 239 1.47 5.53 4.09
CA LEU A 239 0.78 5.15 5.31
C LEU A 239 0.57 3.63 5.34
N ILE A 240 0.94 2.98 6.44
CA ILE A 240 0.64 1.57 6.68
C ILE A 240 -0.22 1.47 7.94
N LEU A 241 -1.47 1.05 7.75
CA LEU A 241 -2.42 0.79 8.83
C LEU A 241 -2.34 -0.67 9.26
N LEU A 242 -2.19 -0.89 10.56
CA LEU A 242 -1.98 -2.21 11.18
C LEU A 242 -2.84 -2.37 12.44
N PRO A 243 -3.36 -3.57 12.75
CA PRO A 243 -4.26 -3.75 13.88
C PRO A 243 -3.55 -3.74 15.24
N PHE A 244 -2.31 -4.28 15.31
CA PHE A 244 -1.59 -4.54 16.56
C PHE A 244 -0.10 -4.23 16.45
N ARG A 245 0.56 -3.96 17.60
CA ARG A 245 2.02 -3.75 17.67
C ARG A 245 2.82 -4.95 17.16
N ALA A 246 2.36 -6.18 17.37
CA ALA A 246 3.02 -7.37 16.83
C ALA A 246 3.09 -7.33 15.29
N ALA A 247 2.01 -6.90 14.63
CA ALA A 247 2.03 -6.72 13.17
C ALA A 247 2.98 -5.59 12.76
N ALA A 248 3.00 -4.46 13.49
CA ALA A 248 3.94 -3.37 13.24
C ALA A 248 5.39 -3.80 13.39
N ARG A 249 5.69 -4.63 14.38
CA ARG A 249 6.99 -5.27 14.56
C ARG A 249 7.39 -6.08 13.33
N ASP A 250 6.53 -6.97 12.87
CA ASP A 250 6.79 -7.79 11.69
C ASP A 250 7.04 -6.93 10.43
N TRP A 251 6.31 -5.82 10.27
CA TRP A 251 6.49 -4.88 9.16
C TRP A 251 7.82 -4.12 9.21
N VAL A 252 8.24 -3.64 10.39
CA VAL A 252 9.54 -2.98 10.56
C VAL A 252 10.70 -3.96 10.33
N HIS A 253 10.55 -5.21 10.77
CA HIS A 253 11.52 -6.27 10.45
C HIS A 253 11.58 -6.56 8.95
N ALA A 254 10.44 -6.66 8.27
CA ALA A 254 10.40 -6.84 6.82
C ALA A 254 11.09 -5.67 6.08
N LEU A 255 10.82 -4.42 6.48
CA LEU A 255 11.45 -3.22 5.92
C LEU A 255 12.97 -3.20 6.12
N THR A 256 13.44 -3.62 7.29
CA THR A 256 14.88 -3.60 7.64
C THR A 256 15.65 -4.82 7.14
N ALA A 257 14.94 -5.90 6.79
CA ALA A 257 15.51 -7.12 6.24
C ALA A 257 15.71 -7.08 4.70
N LEU A 258 15.16 -6.08 4.01
CA LEU A 258 15.32 -5.94 2.56
C LEU A 258 16.81 -5.84 2.20
N PRO A 259 17.29 -6.62 1.21
CA PRO A 259 18.70 -6.61 0.81
C PRO A 259 18.99 -5.33 -0.01
N ALA A 260 19.41 -4.30 0.72
CA ALA A 260 20.09 -3.09 0.27
C ALA A 260 21.33 -2.91 1.17
N PRO A 261 22.29 -2.00 0.89
CA PRO A 261 23.32 -1.69 1.88
C PRO A 261 22.65 -1.28 3.18
N ALA A 262 22.62 -2.19 4.17
CA ALA A 262 21.71 -2.12 5.30
C ALA A 262 21.96 -0.82 6.08
N PRO A 263 21.06 0.17 5.98
CA PRO A 263 21.23 1.42 6.69
C PRO A 263 21.12 1.15 8.19
N ALA A 264 21.94 1.83 8.99
CA ALA A 264 21.87 1.67 10.45
C ALA A 264 20.47 2.05 10.95
N VAL A 265 19.86 1.23 11.81
CA VAL A 265 18.52 1.50 12.34
C VAL A 265 18.63 2.22 13.68
N LYS A 266 18.35 3.52 13.71
CA LYS A 266 18.28 4.30 14.95
C LYS A 266 16.95 4.07 15.66
N GLY A 267 17.03 3.90 16.99
CA GLY A 267 15.85 3.67 17.83
C GLY A 267 15.40 2.21 17.90
N ARG A 268 16.17 1.27 17.33
CA ARG A 268 15.83 -0.17 17.33
C ARG A 268 15.65 -0.75 18.73
N GLU A 269 16.50 -0.39 19.69
CA GLU A 269 16.40 -0.90 21.06
C GLU A 269 15.10 -0.48 21.75
N ARG A 270 14.74 0.81 21.65
CA ARG A 270 13.46 1.33 22.13
C ARG A 270 12.29 0.62 21.46
N PHE A 271 12.39 0.42 20.14
CA PHE A 271 11.37 -0.25 19.35
C PHE A 271 11.15 -1.69 19.80
N GLU A 272 12.20 -2.49 19.93
CA GLU A 272 12.06 -3.88 20.40
C GLU A 272 11.46 -3.95 21.79
N LYS A 273 11.81 -3.02 22.70
CA LYS A 273 11.25 -2.98 24.05
C LYS A 273 9.75 -2.64 24.08
N GLU A 274 9.28 -1.76 23.20
CA GLU A 274 7.89 -1.29 23.16
C GLU A 274 6.96 -2.21 22.35
N TYR A 275 7.48 -2.81 21.27
CA TYR A 275 6.71 -3.60 20.33
C TYR A 275 6.84 -5.12 20.53
N SER A 276 7.80 -5.57 21.35
CA SER A 276 7.87 -6.97 21.78
C SER A 276 7.11 -7.19 23.08
N LEU A 277 6.97 -8.46 23.47
CA LEU A 277 6.52 -8.81 24.80
C LEU A 277 7.61 -8.47 25.83
N PRO A 278 7.23 -8.08 27.07
CA PRO A 278 8.19 -7.82 28.13
C PRO A 278 9.05 -9.05 28.44
N GLU A 279 10.33 -8.84 28.73
CA GLU A 279 11.26 -9.91 29.07
C GLU A 279 10.71 -10.76 30.24
N GLY A 280 10.67 -12.09 30.04
CA GLY A 280 10.11 -13.04 31.00
C GLY A 280 8.61 -13.31 30.86
N THR A 281 7.90 -12.60 29.98
CA THR A 281 6.50 -12.90 29.65
C THR A 281 6.45 -14.02 28.62
N LEU A 282 5.89 -15.18 29.00
CA LEU A 282 5.64 -16.27 28.06
C LEU A 282 4.39 -15.98 27.25
N ASP A 283 4.52 -16.00 25.92
CA ASP A 283 3.38 -15.96 25.02
C ASP A 283 2.62 -17.29 25.12
N ARG A 284 1.42 -17.25 25.69
CA ARG A 284 0.56 -18.43 25.83
C ARG A 284 0.13 -19.01 24.49
N LEU A 285 0.14 -18.20 23.43
CA LEU A 285 -0.29 -18.60 22.09
C LEU A 285 0.85 -19.18 21.24
N ASP A 286 2.09 -18.89 21.62
CA ASP A 286 3.31 -19.47 21.04
C ASP A 286 3.82 -20.70 21.80
N ALA A 287 3.21 -21.02 22.95
CA ALA A 287 3.52 -22.21 23.71
C ALA A 287 3.26 -23.50 22.90
N HIS A 288 4.04 -24.55 23.17
CA HIS A 288 3.97 -25.81 22.41
C HIS A 288 2.57 -26.45 22.48
N ASP A 289 1.87 -26.31 23.59
CA ASP A 289 0.52 -26.82 23.87
C ASP A 289 -0.60 -25.92 23.34
N ALA A 290 -0.31 -24.70 22.89
CA ALA A 290 -1.32 -23.72 22.45
C ALA A 290 -2.21 -24.24 21.31
N HIS A 291 -1.69 -25.12 20.45
CA HIS A 291 -2.44 -25.74 19.35
C HIS A 291 -3.59 -26.65 19.81
N LEU A 292 -3.55 -27.14 21.06
CA LEU A 292 -4.61 -27.96 21.64
C LEU A 292 -5.77 -27.11 22.18
N HIS A 293 -5.49 -25.85 22.54
CA HIS A 293 -6.43 -24.95 23.21
C HIS A 293 -7.02 -23.88 22.29
N TYR A 294 -6.28 -23.49 21.26
CA TYR A 294 -6.63 -22.37 20.39
C TYR A 294 -6.52 -22.76 18.91
N PRO A 295 -7.45 -22.28 18.06
CA PRO A 295 -7.35 -22.48 16.61
C PRO A 295 -6.14 -21.72 16.04
N LEU A 296 -5.70 -22.15 14.85
CA LEU A 296 -4.51 -21.59 14.17
C LEU A 296 -4.60 -20.07 13.98
N ASP A 297 -5.74 -19.59 13.47
CA ASP A 297 -5.94 -18.18 13.16
C ASP A 297 -5.81 -17.30 14.42
N HIS A 298 -6.41 -17.74 15.54
CA HIS A 298 -6.32 -17.05 16.83
C HIS A 298 -4.86 -16.95 17.30
N ARG A 299 -4.08 -18.02 17.16
CA ARG A 299 -2.67 -18.02 17.56
C ARG A 299 -1.85 -17.07 16.69
N ILE A 300 -2.11 -17.00 15.39
CA ILE A 300 -1.32 -16.18 14.45
C ILE A 300 -1.66 -14.70 14.53
N ILE A 301 -2.94 -14.37 14.75
CA ILE A 301 -3.41 -12.99 14.84
C ILE A 301 -2.98 -12.37 16.18
N PHE A 302 -3.13 -13.12 17.28
CA PHE A 302 -2.92 -12.59 18.64
C PHE A 302 -1.57 -12.95 19.27
N ARG A 303 -0.62 -13.51 18.51
CA ARG A 303 0.77 -13.70 18.99
C ARG A 303 1.46 -12.37 19.27
N GLY A 304 2.29 -12.34 20.30
CA GLY A 304 3.10 -11.18 20.65
C GLY A 304 2.32 -10.05 21.31
N ASN A 305 2.77 -8.82 21.08
CA ASN A 305 2.14 -7.63 21.66
C ASN A 305 0.87 -7.24 20.87
N ILE A 306 -0.30 -7.43 21.48
CA ILE A 306 -1.63 -7.11 20.91
C ILE A 306 -2.12 -5.69 21.22
N ASP A 307 -1.27 -4.82 21.78
CA ASP A 307 -1.64 -3.42 21.98
C ASP A 307 -1.98 -2.77 20.63
N ASP A 308 -3.13 -2.10 20.57
CA ASP A 308 -3.67 -1.43 19.39
C ASP A 308 -3.51 0.10 19.47
N ASP A 309 -2.84 0.62 20.49
CA ASP A 309 -2.52 2.04 20.64
C ASP A 309 -1.05 2.30 20.29
N PHE A 310 -0.79 2.62 19.03
CA PHE A 310 0.55 2.98 18.60
C PHE A 310 0.57 3.84 17.34
N PHE A 311 1.64 4.61 17.25
CA PHE A 311 1.91 5.47 16.13
C PHE A 311 3.43 5.63 15.98
N LEU A 312 3.95 5.23 14.83
CA LEU A 312 5.39 5.15 14.55
C LEU A 312 5.72 5.83 13.21
N PRO A 313 6.09 7.11 13.25
CA PRO A 313 6.69 7.78 12.10
C PRO A 313 8.12 7.29 11.89
N ILE A 314 8.45 6.98 10.63
CA ILE A 314 9.76 6.51 10.20
C ILE A 314 10.33 7.46 9.15
N LYS A 315 11.57 7.87 9.37
CA LYS A 315 12.36 8.67 8.43
C LYS A 315 13.45 7.82 7.81
N PHE A 316 13.47 7.78 6.48
CA PHE A 316 14.57 7.18 5.74
C PHE A 316 15.64 8.24 5.50
N THR A 317 16.91 7.85 5.53
CA THR A 317 18.04 8.67 5.08
C THR A 317 18.98 7.81 4.26
N ARG A 318 19.97 8.43 3.59
CA ARG A 318 20.96 7.67 2.81
C ARG A 318 21.81 6.72 3.66
N LYS A 319 21.94 6.95 4.98
CA LYS A 319 22.84 6.21 5.87
C LYS A 319 22.12 5.42 6.97
N GLU A 320 20.94 5.89 7.38
CA GLU A 320 20.20 5.35 8.52
C GLU A 320 18.68 5.38 8.32
N ILE A 321 17.99 4.43 8.91
CA ILE A 321 16.53 4.44 9.12
C ILE A 321 16.31 4.91 10.55
N ARG A 322 15.61 6.04 10.72
CA ARG A 322 15.30 6.60 12.03
C ARG A 322 13.86 6.27 12.39
N LEU A 323 13.70 5.38 13.36
CA LEU A 323 12.42 5.11 14.02
C LEU A 323 12.09 6.27 14.97
N TYR A 324 10.80 6.50 15.22
CA TYR A 324 10.30 7.59 16.07
C TYR A 324 10.79 8.97 15.59
N SER A 325 10.72 9.21 14.28
CA SER A 325 10.95 10.55 13.76
C SER A 325 9.79 11.47 14.11
N ASP A 326 10.02 12.77 14.00
CA ASP A 326 8.92 13.73 13.97
C ASP A 326 8.02 13.45 12.76
N PHE A 327 6.72 13.72 12.90
CA PHE A 327 5.71 13.41 11.90
C PHE A 327 5.99 14.14 10.58
N TYR A 328 6.13 15.47 10.62
CA TYR A 328 6.38 16.30 9.44
C TYR A 328 7.72 15.99 8.76
N GLN A 329 8.60 15.26 9.44
CA GLN A 329 9.87 14.81 8.91
C GLN A 329 9.87 13.32 8.57
N ALA A 330 8.78 12.59 8.75
CA ALA A 330 8.70 11.18 8.37
C ALA A 330 8.50 11.04 6.86
N ASP A 331 8.90 9.91 6.32
CA ASP A 331 8.60 9.51 4.94
C ASP A 331 7.49 8.44 4.91
N LEU A 332 7.49 7.59 5.95
CA LEU A 332 6.57 6.49 6.16
C LEU A 332 5.94 6.62 7.54
N VAL A 333 4.65 6.37 7.64
CA VAL A 333 3.93 6.33 8.91
C VAL A 333 3.34 4.93 9.08
N LEU A 334 3.71 4.25 10.17
CA LEU A 334 2.99 3.05 10.62
C LEU A 334 2.12 3.43 11.80
N GLY A 335 0.84 3.09 11.74
CA GLY A 335 -0.08 3.39 12.84
C GLY A 335 -1.19 2.37 12.93
N SER A 336 -1.76 2.27 14.12
CA SER A 336 -3.08 1.68 14.25
C SER A 336 -4.16 2.71 13.95
N PRO A 337 -5.37 2.29 13.56
CA PRO A 337 -6.50 3.20 13.41
C PRO A 337 -6.79 4.01 14.70
N VAL A 338 -6.65 3.36 15.87
CA VAL A 338 -6.83 4.01 17.18
C VAL A 338 -5.71 5.01 17.46
N GLY A 339 -4.45 4.61 17.26
CA GLY A 339 -3.29 5.44 17.55
C GLY A 339 -3.22 6.65 16.62
N LEU A 340 -3.57 6.46 15.35
CA LEU A 340 -3.70 7.56 14.39
C LEU A 340 -4.80 8.51 14.87
N ARG A 341 -6.03 8.05 15.11
CA ARG A 341 -7.13 8.89 15.60
C ARG A 341 -6.75 9.70 16.85
N LYS A 342 -6.13 9.07 17.86
CA LYS A 342 -5.66 9.76 19.07
C LYS A 342 -4.61 10.82 18.76
N PHE A 343 -3.70 10.54 17.83
CA PHE A 343 -2.71 11.51 17.37
C PHE A 343 -3.40 12.72 16.73
N ILE A 344 -4.42 12.49 15.90
CA ILE A 344 -5.22 13.56 15.28
C ILE A 344 -5.96 14.39 16.33
N GLU A 345 -6.61 13.74 17.29
CA GLU A 345 -7.33 14.41 18.38
C GLU A 345 -6.39 15.24 19.27
N LYS A 346 -5.18 14.73 19.53
CA LYS A 346 -4.16 15.41 20.34
C LYS A 346 -3.63 16.67 19.64
N GLU A 347 -3.20 16.57 18.38
CA GLU A 347 -2.70 17.71 17.62
C GLU A 347 -3.85 18.71 17.34
N GLY A 348 -5.06 18.21 17.05
CA GLY A 348 -6.25 19.03 16.83
C GLY A 348 -6.76 19.76 18.08
N SER A 349 -6.37 19.34 19.28
CA SER A 349 -6.72 20.04 20.53
C SER A 349 -5.87 21.29 20.77
N VAL A 350 -4.75 21.46 20.06
CA VAL A 350 -3.86 22.62 20.20
C VAL A 350 -4.36 23.81 19.36
N CYS A 351 -5.09 23.57 18.27
CA CYS A 351 -5.74 24.61 17.48
C CYS A 351 -7.16 24.87 18.00
N SER A 352 -7.33 25.93 18.81
CA SER A 352 -8.61 26.31 19.39
C SER A 352 -9.67 26.66 18.32
N ILE A 353 -10.79 25.92 18.38
CA ILE A 353 -12.17 26.37 18.11
C ILE A 353 -12.44 26.93 16.69
N SER A 354 -12.93 26.08 15.80
CA SER A 354 -13.97 26.45 14.81
C SER A 354 -14.77 25.21 14.36
N PRO A 355 -16.11 25.20 14.45
CA PRO A 355 -16.94 24.05 14.08
C PRO A 355 -17.53 24.26 12.68
N LEU A 356 -16.87 23.82 11.60
CA LEU A 356 -17.43 24.02 10.26
C LEU A 356 -16.87 23.08 9.18
N LEU A 357 -16.78 21.77 9.46
CA LEU A 357 -16.78 20.79 8.36
C LEU A 357 -17.44 19.49 8.79
N SER A 358 -18.58 19.15 8.19
CA SER A 358 -19.18 17.83 8.30
C SER A 358 -18.93 17.06 7.01
N ILE A 359 -18.41 15.84 7.13
CA ILE A 359 -18.39 14.88 6.02
C ILE A 359 -19.43 13.82 6.36
N GLN A 360 -20.36 13.62 5.45
CA GLN A 360 -21.30 12.52 5.54
C GLN A 360 -20.54 11.26 5.16
N VAL A 361 -20.30 10.40 6.15
CA VAL A 361 -19.70 9.09 5.92
C VAL A 361 -20.74 8.06 6.32
N SER A 362 -21.27 7.33 5.34
CA SER A 362 -22.49 6.54 5.49
C SER A 362 -23.68 7.40 6.00
N ASN A 363 -24.73 6.80 6.58
CA ASN A 363 -25.89 7.51 7.16
C ASN A 363 -25.56 8.32 8.45
N ARG A 364 -24.29 8.68 8.69
CA ARG A 364 -23.86 9.38 9.90
C ARG A 364 -23.08 10.64 9.53
N LEU A 365 -23.45 11.74 10.17
CA LEU A 365 -22.76 13.01 10.04
C LEU A 365 -21.57 13.02 11.02
N VAL A 366 -20.35 13.00 10.49
CA VAL A 366 -19.13 13.10 11.30
C VAL A 366 -18.71 14.57 11.33
N TRP A 367 -18.63 15.16 12.53
CA TRP A 367 -18.22 16.54 12.72
C TRP A 367 -16.69 16.62 12.84
N PHE A 368 -16.06 17.28 11.89
CA PHE A 368 -14.66 17.65 11.94
C PHE A 368 -14.61 19.12 12.40
N GLY A 369 -14.01 19.38 13.58
CA GLY A 369 -13.55 20.74 13.87
C GLY A 369 -12.59 21.19 12.77
N SER A 370 -12.57 22.48 12.43
CA SER A 370 -11.56 23.06 11.54
C SER A 370 -10.20 22.74 12.12
N ARG A 371 -9.55 21.75 11.52
CA ARG A 371 -8.31 21.13 12.00
C ARG A 371 -7.22 21.47 11.00
N ASP A 372 -6.15 22.13 11.47
CA ASP A 372 -4.87 22.22 10.77
C ASP A 372 -4.16 20.85 10.81
N ALA A 373 -4.86 19.83 10.31
CA ALA A 373 -4.41 18.46 10.32
C ALA A 373 -3.69 18.12 9.01
N ASP A 374 -2.90 19.02 8.41
CA ASP A 374 -2.23 18.83 7.10
C ASP A 374 -1.33 17.58 7.00
N PHE A 375 -1.15 16.89 8.11
CA PHE A 375 -0.28 15.74 8.30
C PHE A 375 -0.61 14.54 7.38
N LEU A 376 -1.86 14.29 6.96
CA LEU A 376 -2.19 13.20 6.01
C LEU A 376 -2.39 13.67 4.55
N SER A 377 -2.25 14.97 4.28
CA SER A 377 -2.51 15.62 2.97
C SER A 377 -1.57 15.22 1.83
N SER A 378 -0.49 14.49 2.13
CA SER A 378 0.57 14.18 1.17
C SER A 378 0.77 12.67 0.98
N ILE A 379 -0.16 11.86 1.49
CA ILE A 379 -0.12 10.40 1.34
C ILE A 379 -0.47 10.03 -0.10
N GLU A 380 0.45 9.31 -0.75
CA GLU A 380 0.37 8.82 -2.12
C GLU A 380 0.07 7.31 -2.15
N ILE A 381 0.53 6.55 -1.14
CA ILE A 381 0.27 5.11 -1.00
C ILE A 381 -0.28 4.82 0.41
N ALA A 382 -1.42 4.14 0.48
CA ALA A 382 -1.95 3.57 1.70
C ALA A 382 -1.97 2.05 1.62
N ILE A 383 -1.41 1.37 2.64
CA ILE A 383 -1.44 -0.08 2.78
C ILE A 383 -2.20 -0.41 4.06
N VAL A 384 -3.22 -1.26 3.94
CA VAL A 384 -4.00 -1.74 5.09
C VAL A 384 -3.82 -3.25 5.18
N ASP A 385 -3.09 -3.73 6.19
CA ASP A 385 -2.90 -5.16 6.44
C ASP A 385 -3.90 -5.64 7.50
N GLN A 386 -4.43 -6.85 7.33
CA GLN A 386 -5.43 -7.46 8.23
C GLN A 386 -6.69 -6.61 8.45
N MET A 387 -7.30 -6.17 7.34
CA MET A 387 -8.57 -5.42 7.37
C MET A 387 -9.69 -6.17 8.09
N ASP A 388 -9.70 -7.50 8.00
CA ASP A 388 -10.63 -8.40 8.69
C ASP A 388 -10.52 -8.28 10.21
N VAL A 389 -9.29 -8.20 10.75
CA VAL A 389 -9.05 -8.01 12.19
C VAL A 389 -9.48 -6.61 12.62
N MET A 390 -9.18 -5.58 11.82
CA MET A 390 -9.63 -4.21 12.13
C MET A 390 -11.16 -4.09 12.10
N GLN A 391 -11.82 -4.83 11.22
CA GLN A 391 -13.29 -4.89 11.16
C GLN A 391 -13.89 -5.49 12.44
N MET A 392 -13.21 -6.46 13.07
CA MET A 392 -13.63 -7.03 14.35
C MET A 392 -13.40 -6.09 15.55
N GLN A 393 -12.51 -5.11 15.43
CA GLN A 393 -12.25 -4.09 16.45
C GLN A 393 -13.33 -2.98 16.39
N ASN A 394 -13.03 -1.88 15.71
CA ASN A 394 -13.95 -0.78 15.45
C ASN A 394 -13.63 -0.18 14.09
N TRP A 395 -14.49 -0.48 13.11
CA TRP A 395 -14.32 0.00 11.73
C TRP A 395 -14.42 1.52 11.62
N ASP A 396 -15.16 2.18 12.51
CA ASP A 396 -15.30 3.63 12.54
C ASP A 396 -13.93 4.33 12.63
N HIS A 397 -12.95 3.72 13.31
CA HIS A 397 -11.60 4.28 13.41
C HIS A 397 -10.83 4.24 12.09
N VAL A 398 -11.03 3.18 11.30
CA VAL A 398 -10.43 3.04 9.97
C VAL A 398 -11.08 4.03 9.01
N GLU A 399 -12.41 4.11 9.04
CA GLU A 399 -13.20 5.01 8.22
C GLU A 399 -12.84 6.47 8.49
N VAL A 400 -12.74 6.89 9.75
CA VAL A 400 -12.27 8.24 10.12
C VAL A 400 -10.85 8.48 9.66
N SER A 401 -9.92 7.54 9.89
CA SER A 401 -8.51 7.71 9.50
C SER A 401 -8.33 7.89 7.99
N LEU A 402 -9.03 7.09 7.18
CA LEU A 402 -8.95 7.14 5.72
C LEU A 402 -9.73 8.33 5.14
N SER A 403 -10.91 8.63 5.70
CA SER A 403 -11.69 9.79 5.26
C SER A 403 -10.99 11.12 5.56
N GLU A 404 -10.26 11.22 6.68
CA GLU A 404 -9.46 12.41 7.00
C GLU A 404 -8.29 12.57 6.03
N SER A 405 -7.58 11.48 5.69
CA SER A 405 -6.55 11.52 4.66
C SER A 405 -7.13 11.93 3.30
N ALA A 406 -8.27 11.37 2.90
CA ALA A 406 -8.93 11.69 1.64
C ALA A 406 -9.47 13.13 1.59
N ALA A 407 -10.02 13.63 2.71
CA ALA A 407 -10.54 14.98 2.81
C ALA A 407 -9.44 16.04 2.66
N GLN A 408 -8.24 15.76 3.19
CA GLN A 408 -7.08 16.64 3.09
C GLN A 408 -6.42 16.64 1.71
N ASN A 409 -6.58 15.56 0.95
CA ASN A 409 -6.06 15.45 -0.41
C ASN A 409 -6.95 16.16 -1.46
N LYS A 410 -8.05 16.83 -1.05
CA LYS A 410 -8.88 17.60 -1.98
C LYS A 410 -8.12 18.83 -2.48
N THR A 411 -8.11 19.02 -3.79
CA THR A 411 -7.66 20.28 -4.40
C THR A 411 -8.53 21.43 -3.89
N PRO A 412 -7.95 22.59 -3.52
CA PRO A 412 -8.75 23.76 -3.18
C PRO A 412 -9.65 24.10 -4.38
N GLU A 413 -10.94 24.30 -4.11
CA GLU A 413 -11.86 24.88 -5.09
C GLU A 413 -11.37 26.32 -5.37
N GLU A 414 -11.04 26.63 -6.63
CA GLU A 414 -10.68 27.98 -7.08
C GLU A 414 -11.85 28.96 -6.98
#